data_AF-C0XNH5-F1
#
_entry.id   AF-C0XNH5-F1
#
_cell.length_a   1.000
_cell.length_b   1.000
_cell.length_c   1.000
_cell.angle_alpha   90.00
_cell.angle_beta   90.00
_cell.angle_gamma   90.00
#
_symmetry.space_group_name_H-M   'P 1'
#
loop_
_entity.id
_entity.type
_entity.pdbx_description
1 polymer ?
#
loop_
_entity_poly.entity_id
_entity_poly.type
_entity_poly.pdbx_seq_one_letter_code
_entity_poly.pdbx_strand_id
1 'polypeptide(L)'
;MFKPNHFLAIVGIILLGLVGVATFVQKPALAQTVTFTPEMHGTKNLTHQGTIHYYIRPDAGKYQKEIKTAVAKWNRALGRPILQPGTDIGTSRLVFTATNHLDKGYAGMAEINSGVIALNRSWMSRYNDEKKQAVVIHELGHTFGTRDLYDYSNPSLRAAFRKHTIMGGSYSTRIQQFDVKLAKWSLANTRSMSQVEFNGYRSNPGLYYQQMLHGKL
;
A
#
# COMPACT_ATOMS: atom_id res chain seq x y z
N MET A 1 -62.65 -19.90 41.53
CA MET A 1 -61.30 -20.47 41.64
C MET A 1 -60.72 -20.61 40.24
N PHE A 2 -60.03 -19.59 39.71
CA PHE A 2 -59.23 -19.71 38.48
C PHE A 2 -58.11 -18.66 38.50
N LYS A 3 -56.87 -19.14 38.58
CA LYS A 3 -55.67 -18.42 38.12
C LYS A 3 -55.22 -19.09 36.83
N PRO A 4 -54.81 -18.31 35.84
CA PRO A 4 -53.66 -18.69 35.02
C PRO A 4 -52.61 -17.57 35.00
N ASN A 5 -51.37 -17.98 35.26
CA ASN A 5 -50.16 -17.17 35.15
C ASN A 5 -49.72 -17.04 33.68
N HIS A 6 -49.40 -15.80 33.31
CA HIS A 6 -48.37 -15.31 32.38
C HIS A 6 -47.88 -16.22 31.22
N PHE A 7 -48.14 -15.78 29.98
CA PHE A 7 -47.10 -15.42 29.01
C PHE A 7 -47.76 -14.86 27.73
N LEU A 8 -48.04 -13.54 27.72
CA LEU A 8 -48.45 -12.81 26.51
C LEU A 8 -47.28 -11.87 26.16
N ALA A 9 -46.46 -12.28 25.20
CA ALA A 9 -45.51 -11.39 24.53
C ALA A 9 -46.17 -10.90 23.24
N ILE A 10 -46.53 -9.62 23.28
CA ILE A 10 -47.33 -8.88 22.31
C ILE A 10 -46.52 -8.59 21.04
N VAL A 11 -47.19 -8.84 19.92
CA VAL A 11 -46.86 -8.40 18.57
C VAL A 11 -47.01 -6.88 18.46
N GLY A 12 -46.01 -6.20 17.90
CA GLY A 12 -46.22 -5.03 17.04
C GLY A 12 -45.93 -3.63 17.61
N ILE A 13 -44.93 -3.00 16.97
CA ILE A 13 -44.77 -1.55 16.70
C ILE A 13 -44.22 -0.69 17.85
N ILE A 14 -43.06 -0.06 17.62
CA ILE A 14 -42.85 1.41 17.75
C ILE A 14 -41.59 1.79 16.94
N LEU A 15 -41.84 2.55 15.88
CA LEU A 15 -40.90 3.44 15.21
C LEU A 15 -40.73 4.72 16.06
N LEU A 16 -39.56 5.36 15.95
CA LEU A 16 -39.18 6.71 16.41
C LEU A 16 -38.64 6.88 17.84
N GLY A 17 -37.30 7.00 17.88
CA GLY A 17 -36.63 8.19 18.43
C GLY A 17 -36.54 8.32 19.94
N LEU A 18 -35.36 8.00 20.50
CA LEU A 18 -34.80 8.78 21.61
C LEU A 18 -33.27 8.70 21.61
N VAL A 19 -32.71 9.90 21.51
CA VAL A 19 -31.32 10.30 21.65
C VAL A 19 -30.70 9.67 22.90
N GLY A 20 -29.75 8.76 22.71
CA GLY A 20 -28.84 8.28 23.73
C GLY A 20 -27.42 8.58 23.27
N VAL A 21 -26.74 9.45 24.00
CA VAL A 21 -25.36 9.90 23.78
C VAL A 21 -24.43 8.70 23.61
N ALA A 22 -24.17 8.31 22.36
CA ALA A 22 -23.16 7.32 22.04
C ALA A 22 -21.80 8.01 22.07
N THR A 23 -21.05 7.75 23.12
CA THR A 23 -19.63 8.05 23.22
C THR A 23 -18.94 7.59 21.93
N PHE A 24 -18.26 8.54 21.26
CA PHE A 24 -17.54 8.35 20.01
C PHE A 24 -16.35 7.41 20.18
N VAL A 25 -16.61 6.11 20.22
CA VAL A 25 -15.60 5.10 19.89
C VAL A 25 -15.92 4.63 18.48
N GLN A 26 -15.47 5.41 17.49
CA GLN A 26 -15.48 4.99 16.08
C GLN A 26 -14.61 3.74 15.94
N LYS A 27 -15.25 2.57 16.05
CA LYS A 27 -14.64 1.25 15.86
C LYS A 27 -14.08 1.12 14.43
N PRO A 28 -13.08 0.23 14.20
CA PRO A 28 -12.46 -0.06 12.89
C PRO A 28 -13.40 -0.63 11.80
N ALA A 29 -14.72 -0.57 11.98
CA ALA A 29 -15.72 -1.17 11.09
C ALA A 29 -15.95 -0.38 9.79
N LEU A 30 -15.51 0.88 9.70
CA LEU A 30 -15.70 1.73 8.51
C LEU A 30 -14.90 1.29 7.27
N ALA A 31 -14.01 0.30 7.39
CA ALA A 31 -13.27 -0.27 6.26
C ALA A 31 -13.87 -1.58 5.70
N GLN A 32 -14.94 -2.13 6.30
CA GLN A 32 -15.45 -3.45 5.94
C GLN A 32 -16.45 -3.49 4.79
N THR A 33 -16.88 -2.35 4.24
CA THR A 33 -17.82 -2.32 3.10
C THR A 33 -17.45 -1.24 2.07
N VAL A 34 -16.16 -1.00 1.86
CA VAL A 34 -15.71 -0.14 0.77
C VAL A 34 -15.66 -0.95 -0.51
N THR A 35 -16.51 -0.61 -1.48
CA THR A 35 -16.40 -1.11 -2.85
C THR A 35 -15.15 -0.53 -3.49
N PHE A 36 -14.28 -1.38 -4.02
CA PHE A 36 -13.08 -0.93 -4.72
C PHE A 36 -13.45 -0.29 -6.06
N THR A 37 -12.86 0.87 -6.34
CA THR A 37 -13.13 1.67 -7.53
C THR A 37 -11.86 1.84 -8.37
N PRO A 38 -11.98 2.24 -9.66
CA PRO A 38 -10.84 2.55 -10.50
C PRO A 38 -9.88 3.61 -9.93
N GLU A 39 -10.36 4.49 -9.04
CA GLU A 39 -9.54 5.51 -8.40
C GLU A 39 -8.54 4.91 -7.39
N MET A 40 -8.78 3.69 -6.89
CA MET A 40 -7.94 3.04 -5.87
C MET A 40 -6.79 2.22 -6.46
N HIS A 41 -6.77 1.98 -7.77
CA HIS A 41 -5.71 1.20 -8.43
C HIS A 41 -5.06 1.95 -9.59
N GLY A 42 -3.83 1.57 -9.89
CA GLY A 42 -3.07 2.00 -11.05
C GLY A 42 -3.44 1.19 -12.30
N THR A 43 -3.00 1.68 -13.45
CA THR A 43 -3.30 1.04 -14.74
C THR A 43 -2.41 -0.16 -15.05
N LYS A 44 -1.28 -0.32 -14.33
CA LYS A 44 -0.32 -1.43 -14.51
C LYS A 44 0.36 -1.79 -13.18
N ASN A 45 0.88 -3.02 -13.10
CA ASN A 45 1.66 -3.52 -11.97
C ASN A 45 2.97 -4.16 -12.45
N LEU A 46 3.93 -4.36 -11.53
CA LEU A 46 5.29 -4.81 -11.87
C LEU A 46 5.44 -6.33 -12.04
N THR A 47 4.40 -7.13 -11.77
CA THR A 47 4.55 -8.59 -11.80
C THR A 47 4.93 -9.11 -13.20
N HIS A 48 5.82 -10.08 -13.24
CA HIS A 48 6.12 -10.91 -14.40
C HIS A 48 5.88 -12.35 -14.03
N GLN A 49 5.01 -13.06 -14.77
CA GLN A 49 4.70 -14.47 -14.44
C GLN A 49 4.32 -14.66 -12.95
N GLY A 50 3.69 -13.64 -12.34
CA GLY A 50 3.26 -13.65 -10.94
C GLY A 50 4.31 -13.22 -9.91
N THR A 51 5.55 -12.88 -10.30
CA THR A 51 6.62 -12.48 -9.37
C THR A 51 7.20 -11.09 -9.68
N ILE A 52 7.84 -10.48 -8.70
CA ILE A 52 8.61 -9.25 -8.81
C ILE A 52 9.98 -9.53 -8.17
N HIS A 53 11.01 -9.67 -9.00
CA HIS A 53 12.37 -9.75 -8.50
C HIS A 53 12.86 -8.36 -8.11
N TYR A 54 13.36 -8.21 -6.88
CA TYR A 54 13.85 -6.93 -6.37
C TYR A 54 15.35 -6.96 -6.09
N TYR A 55 16.03 -5.86 -6.40
CA TYR A 55 17.43 -5.62 -6.07
C TYR A 55 17.55 -4.44 -5.12
N ILE A 56 18.42 -4.55 -4.11
CA ILE A 56 18.74 -3.44 -3.20
C ILE A 56 20.12 -2.92 -3.60
N ARG A 57 20.18 -1.69 -4.12
CA ARG A 57 21.46 -1.06 -4.47
C ARG A 57 22.30 -0.79 -3.22
N PRO A 58 23.65 -0.71 -3.38
CA PRO A 58 24.54 -0.36 -2.27
C PRO A 58 24.15 0.94 -1.54
N ASP A 59 23.68 1.95 -2.28
CA ASP A 59 23.23 3.23 -1.73
C ASP A 59 22.03 3.09 -0.76
N ALA A 60 21.14 2.12 -0.98
CA ALA A 60 20.03 1.76 -0.12
C ALA A 60 20.34 0.63 0.88
N GLY A 61 21.56 0.08 0.87
CA GLY A 61 21.94 -1.09 1.68
C GLY A 61 21.72 -0.90 3.18
N LYS A 62 21.87 0.34 3.68
CA LYS A 62 21.58 0.69 5.08
C LYS A 62 20.11 0.52 5.49
N TYR A 63 19.18 0.41 4.53
CA TYR A 63 17.75 0.17 4.75
C TYR A 63 17.34 -1.29 4.46
N GLN A 64 18.32 -2.20 4.28
CA GLN A 64 18.07 -3.58 3.90
C GLN A 64 17.14 -4.31 4.88
N LYS A 65 17.30 -4.06 6.19
CA LYS A 65 16.48 -4.68 7.23
C LYS A 65 15.01 -4.30 7.04
N GLU A 66 14.72 -3.02 6.84
CA GLU A 66 13.38 -2.48 6.65
C GLU A 66 12.75 -3.00 5.36
N ILE A 67 13.52 -3.00 4.26
CA ILE A 67 13.09 -3.52 2.95
C ILE A 67 12.74 -5.00 3.04
N LYS A 68 13.65 -5.84 3.53
CA LYS A 68 13.40 -7.29 3.68
C LYS A 68 12.20 -7.57 4.58
N THR A 69 12.03 -6.80 5.66
CA THR A 69 10.88 -6.96 6.55
C THR A 69 9.57 -6.57 5.86
N ALA A 70 9.55 -5.46 5.11
CA ALA A 70 8.39 -5.02 4.35
C ALA A 70 7.98 -6.03 3.26
N VAL A 71 8.97 -6.56 2.54
CA VAL A 71 8.80 -7.66 1.56
C VAL A 71 8.15 -8.87 2.22
N ALA A 72 8.70 -9.35 3.35
CA ALA A 72 8.17 -10.51 4.06
C ALA A 72 6.72 -10.28 4.53
N LYS A 73 6.41 -9.09 5.02
CA LYS A 73 5.05 -8.71 5.42
C LYS A 73 4.08 -8.75 4.24
N TRP A 74 4.44 -8.19 3.09
CA TRP A 74 3.60 -8.24 1.89
C TRP A 74 3.40 -9.66 1.36
N ASN A 75 4.46 -10.45 1.26
CA ASN A 75 4.34 -11.85 0.84
C ASN A 75 3.42 -12.65 1.78
N ARG A 76 3.57 -12.47 3.10
CA ARG A 76 2.69 -13.09 4.10
C ARG A 76 1.25 -12.63 3.96
N ALA A 77 1.03 -11.32 3.82
CA ALA A 77 -0.30 -10.73 3.68
C ALA A 77 -1.02 -11.22 2.41
N LEU A 78 -0.29 -11.35 1.31
CA LEU A 78 -0.81 -11.84 0.03
C LEU A 78 -0.95 -13.36 -0.01
N GLY A 79 -0.29 -14.08 0.91
CA GLY A 79 -0.34 -15.54 1.02
C GLY A 79 0.52 -16.26 -0.02
N ARG A 80 1.47 -15.56 -0.67
CA ARG A 80 2.37 -16.12 -1.68
C ARG A 80 3.63 -15.27 -1.87
N PRO A 81 4.75 -15.85 -2.32
CA PRO A 81 6.03 -15.14 -2.48
C PRO A 81 6.08 -14.32 -3.79
N ILE A 82 5.32 -13.23 -3.87
CA ILE A 82 5.32 -12.34 -5.05
C ILE A 82 6.65 -11.59 -5.15
N LEU A 83 7.13 -11.00 -4.07
CA LEU A 83 8.39 -10.27 -4.04
C LEU A 83 9.53 -11.23 -3.70
N GLN A 84 10.51 -11.36 -4.58
CA GLN A 84 11.65 -12.27 -4.40
C GLN A 84 12.97 -11.55 -4.62
N PRO A 85 14.04 -11.89 -3.88
CA PRO A 85 15.34 -11.27 -4.08
C PRO A 85 15.87 -11.61 -5.48
N GLY A 86 16.36 -10.60 -6.19
CA GLY A 86 17.14 -10.75 -7.42
C GLY A 86 18.64 -10.62 -7.15
N THR A 87 19.44 -11.01 -8.14
CA THR A 87 20.91 -11.02 -8.05
C THR A 87 21.54 -9.70 -8.50
N ASP A 88 20.91 -9.02 -9.46
CA ASP A 88 21.44 -7.80 -10.07
C ASP A 88 20.32 -6.84 -10.49
N ILE A 89 20.74 -5.62 -10.80
CA ILE A 89 19.88 -4.50 -11.20
C ILE A 89 19.22 -4.71 -12.56
N GLY A 90 19.86 -5.41 -13.49
CA GLY A 90 19.39 -5.59 -14.87
C GLY A 90 18.26 -6.60 -14.96
N THR A 91 18.36 -7.69 -14.19
CA THR A 91 17.40 -8.80 -14.17
C THR A 91 16.24 -8.60 -13.18
N SER A 92 16.39 -7.72 -12.20
CA SER A 92 15.33 -7.41 -11.24
C SER A 92 14.32 -6.44 -11.81
N ARG A 93 13.02 -6.67 -11.65
CA ARG A 93 11.95 -5.72 -12.05
C ARG A 93 11.72 -4.57 -11.09
N LEU A 94 12.23 -4.69 -9.87
CA LEU A 94 12.17 -3.64 -8.87
C LEU A 94 13.58 -3.35 -8.35
N VAL A 95 13.92 -2.08 -8.20
CA VAL A 95 15.20 -1.65 -7.65
C VAL A 95 14.94 -0.67 -6.52
N PHE A 96 15.50 -0.95 -5.35
CA PHE A 96 15.56 0.00 -4.25
C PHE A 96 16.84 0.83 -4.35
N THR A 97 16.69 2.14 -4.25
CA THR A 97 17.80 3.11 -4.20
C THR A 97 17.55 4.16 -3.14
N ALA A 98 18.60 4.83 -2.67
CA ALA A 98 18.49 5.94 -1.72
C ALA A 98 19.15 7.22 -2.25
N THR A 99 18.41 8.32 -2.19
CA THR A 99 18.77 9.58 -2.85
C THR A 99 18.41 10.83 -2.02
N ASN A 100 18.99 11.99 -2.37
CA ASN A 100 18.60 13.32 -1.92
C ASN A 100 17.82 14.14 -2.98
N HIS A 101 17.60 13.63 -4.21
CA HIS A 101 16.97 14.41 -5.29
C HIS A 101 15.45 14.24 -5.40
N LEU A 102 14.82 13.49 -4.49
CA LEU A 102 13.36 13.53 -4.37
C LEU A 102 12.90 14.87 -3.79
N ASP A 103 11.74 15.33 -4.27
CA ASP A 103 11.08 16.52 -3.75
C ASP A 103 10.91 16.44 -2.22
N LYS A 104 11.03 17.60 -1.56
CA LYS A 104 11.07 17.70 -0.09
C LYS A 104 9.85 17.12 0.62
N GLY A 105 8.73 16.89 -0.08
CA GLY A 105 7.53 16.28 0.46
C GLY A 105 7.55 14.75 0.56
N TYR A 106 8.51 14.08 -0.07
CA TYR A 106 8.48 12.62 -0.22
C TYR A 106 9.57 11.92 0.59
N ALA A 107 9.16 11.01 1.47
CA ALA A 107 10.08 10.12 2.18
C ALA A 107 10.50 8.91 1.33
N GLY A 108 9.63 8.50 0.40
CA GLY A 108 9.86 7.51 -0.63
C GLY A 108 9.02 7.85 -1.86
N MET A 109 9.35 7.24 -2.99
CA MET A 109 8.56 7.32 -4.22
C MET A 109 8.75 6.04 -5.03
N ALA A 110 7.64 5.39 -5.37
CA ALA A 110 7.60 4.26 -6.28
C ALA A 110 7.28 4.70 -7.72
N GLU A 111 8.26 4.60 -8.61
CA GLU A 111 8.03 4.76 -10.05
C GLU A 111 7.83 3.39 -10.72
N ILE A 112 6.56 3.04 -10.90
CA ILE A 112 6.14 1.71 -11.39
C ILE A 112 6.56 1.46 -12.83
N ASN A 113 6.71 2.48 -13.67
CA ASN A 113 7.02 2.31 -15.09
C ASN A 113 8.41 1.70 -15.30
N SER A 114 9.44 2.24 -14.65
CA SER A 114 10.83 1.76 -14.76
C SER A 114 11.28 0.85 -13.61
N GLY A 115 10.42 0.69 -12.60
CA GLY A 115 10.60 -0.29 -11.53
C GLY A 115 11.61 0.16 -10.48
N VAL A 116 11.46 1.39 -9.99
CA VAL A 116 12.35 1.95 -8.97
C VAL A 116 11.53 2.41 -7.77
N ILE A 117 11.97 2.02 -6.57
CA ILE A 117 11.59 2.69 -5.33
C ILE A 117 12.79 3.51 -4.87
N ALA A 118 12.63 4.83 -4.90
CA ALA A 118 13.62 5.77 -4.42
C ALA A 118 13.28 6.17 -2.98
N LEU A 119 14.24 6.06 -2.06
CA LEU A 119 14.11 6.41 -0.65
C LEU A 119 14.84 7.73 -0.38
N ASN A 120 14.13 8.72 0.16
CA ASN A 120 14.72 10.03 0.46
C ASN A 120 15.61 9.93 1.70
N ARG A 121 16.92 10.07 1.51
CA ARG A 121 17.93 9.99 2.59
C ARG A 121 17.68 11.00 3.70
N SER A 122 17.27 12.22 3.36
CA SER A 122 17.03 13.29 4.34
C SER A 122 15.89 12.97 5.29
N TRP A 123 14.80 12.37 4.79
CA TRP A 123 13.69 11.93 5.64
C TRP A 123 14.01 10.63 6.38
N MET A 124 14.49 9.63 5.64
CA MET A 124 14.73 8.29 6.16
C MET A 124 15.83 8.26 7.24
N SER A 125 16.75 9.23 7.27
CA SER A 125 17.75 9.36 8.35
C SER A 125 17.16 9.89 9.67
N ARG A 126 16.07 10.65 9.61
CA ARG A 126 15.40 11.24 10.79
C ARG A 126 14.39 10.29 11.41
N TYR A 127 13.96 9.29 10.64
CA TYR A 127 12.97 8.33 11.08
C TYR A 127 13.59 7.24 11.95
N ASN A 128 12.78 6.75 12.89
CA ASN A 128 13.06 5.49 13.57
C ASN A 128 12.81 4.31 12.61
N ASP A 129 13.25 3.11 13.02
CA ASP A 129 13.11 1.89 12.20
C ASP A 129 11.66 1.59 11.82
N GLU A 130 10.71 1.85 12.72
CA GLU A 130 9.28 1.64 12.47
C GLU A 130 8.77 2.51 11.32
N LYS A 131 9.08 3.81 11.34
CA LYS A 131 8.60 4.73 10.31
C LYS A 131 9.32 4.53 8.97
N LYS A 132 10.63 4.21 8.98
CA LYS A 132 11.33 3.77 7.76
C LYS A 132 10.65 2.55 7.15
N GLN A 133 10.33 1.55 7.97
CA GLN A 133 9.63 0.36 7.50
C GLN A 133 8.27 0.71 6.92
N ALA A 134 7.48 1.57 7.58
CA ALA A 134 6.17 1.95 7.09
C ALA A 134 6.21 2.64 5.73
N VAL A 135 7.20 3.52 5.49
CA VAL A 135 7.45 4.10 4.16
C VAL A 135 7.68 2.98 3.14
N VAL A 136 8.58 2.03 3.42
CA VAL A 136 8.87 0.97 2.46
C VAL A 136 7.67 0.05 2.21
N ILE A 137 6.85 -0.23 3.23
CA ILE A 137 5.60 -1.00 3.05
C ILE A 137 4.64 -0.24 2.14
N HIS A 138 4.51 1.09 2.31
CA HIS A 138 3.68 1.95 1.47
C HIS A 138 4.13 1.93 0.01
N GLU A 139 5.42 2.22 -0.25
CA GLU A 139 5.96 2.25 -1.63
C GLU A 139 5.82 0.89 -2.34
N LEU A 140 6.00 -0.21 -1.59
CA LEU A 140 5.77 -1.56 -2.13
C LEU A 140 4.32 -1.79 -2.54
N GLY A 141 3.34 -1.17 -1.86
CA GLY A 141 1.93 -1.28 -2.23
C GLY A 141 1.68 -0.87 -3.68
N HIS A 142 2.28 0.24 -4.11
CA HIS A 142 2.16 0.74 -5.49
C HIS A 142 2.63 -0.27 -6.54
N THR A 143 3.60 -1.15 -6.20
CA THR A 143 4.12 -2.16 -7.12
C THR A 143 3.08 -3.21 -7.52
N PHE A 144 2.03 -3.36 -6.71
CA PHE A 144 0.88 -4.21 -6.96
C PHE A 144 -0.25 -3.49 -7.72
N GLY A 145 -0.02 -2.24 -8.12
CA GLY A 145 -0.99 -1.40 -8.78
C GLY A 145 -1.96 -0.72 -7.81
N THR A 146 -1.61 -0.48 -6.55
CA THR A 146 -2.45 0.37 -5.67
C THR A 146 -2.11 1.85 -5.88
N ARG A 147 -3.09 2.75 -5.71
CA ARG A 147 -2.87 4.20 -5.69
C ARG A 147 -2.81 4.74 -4.27
N ASP A 148 -2.32 5.96 -4.17
CA ASP A 148 -2.43 6.76 -2.95
C ASP A 148 -3.88 7.05 -2.63
N LEU A 149 -4.23 6.80 -1.37
CA LEU A 149 -5.58 7.00 -0.86
C LEU A 149 -5.70 8.25 0.01
N TYR A 150 -4.59 8.94 0.30
CA TYR A 150 -4.63 10.19 1.04
C TYR A 150 -5.24 11.34 0.23
N ASP A 151 -5.36 11.22 -1.09
CA ASP A 151 -6.04 12.18 -1.98
C ASP A 151 -7.28 11.60 -2.66
N TYR A 152 -7.84 10.51 -2.11
CA TYR A 152 -9.04 9.87 -2.64
C TYR A 152 -10.22 10.86 -2.74
N SER A 153 -11.00 10.83 -3.82
CA SER A 153 -12.00 11.87 -4.14
C SER A 153 -13.04 12.08 -3.04
N ASN A 154 -13.60 10.98 -2.51
CA ASN A 154 -14.61 11.00 -1.46
C ASN A 154 -13.99 11.43 -0.10
N PRO A 155 -14.39 12.58 0.48
CA PRO A 155 -13.77 13.11 1.71
C PRO A 155 -13.90 12.21 2.93
N SER A 156 -15.04 11.55 3.11
CA SER A 156 -15.30 10.67 4.26
C SER A 156 -14.41 9.43 4.21
N LEU A 157 -14.28 8.83 3.02
CA LEU A 157 -13.38 7.69 2.80
C LEU A 157 -11.91 8.11 2.88
N ARG A 158 -11.54 9.26 2.31
CA ARG A 158 -10.18 9.83 2.40
C ARG A 158 -9.73 10.00 3.85
N ALA A 159 -10.60 10.54 4.71
CA ALA A 159 -10.31 10.68 6.15
C ALA A 159 -10.09 9.31 6.83
N ALA A 160 -10.94 8.32 6.51
CA ALA A 160 -10.77 6.97 7.04
C ALA A 160 -9.47 6.31 6.53
N PHE A 161 -9.15 6.44 5.25
CA PHE A 161 -7.93 5.90 4.65
C PHE A 161 -6.68 6.49 5.28
N ARG A 162 -6.64 7.81 5.46
CA ARG A 162 -5.53 8.52 6.14
C ARG A 162 -5.23 7.97 7.53
N LYS A 163 -6.28 7.54 8.25
CA LYS A 163 -6.15 7.04 9.62
C LYS A 163 -5.84 5.54 9.70
N HIS A 164 -6.32 4.74 8.74
CA HIS A 164 -6.41 3.29 8.92
C HIS A 164 -5.69 2.45 7.86
N THR A 165 -5.23 3.04 6.77
CA THR A 165 -4.63 2.29 5.66
C THR A 165 -3.20 2.72 5.43
N ILE A 166 -2.36 1.78 4.99
CA ILE A 166 -0.99 2.10 4.64
C ILE A 166 -0.97 3.00 3.40
N MET A 167 -1.80 2.70 2.41
CA MET A 167 -1.90 3.50 1.17
C MET A 167 -2.51 4.89 1.41
N GLY A 168 -3.14 5.12 2.56
CA GLY A 168 -3.57 6.44 3.01
C GLY A 168 -2.50 7.23 3.77
N GLY A 169 -1.29 6.72 3.92
CA GLY A 169 -0.21 7.43 4.61
C GLY A 169 -0.32 7.42 6.14
N SER A 170 -1.06 6.47 6.73
CA SER A 170 -1.10 6.31 8.21
C SER A 170 0.26 5.91 8.82
N TYR A 171 1.25 5.59 7.96
CA TYR A 171 2.59 5.12 8.30
C TYR A 171 2.60 4.03 9.39
N SER A 172 1.58 3.16 9.39
CA SER A 172 1.57 1.94 10.20
C SER A 172 2.51 0.89 9.62
N THR A 173 3.15 0.10 10.48
CA THR A 173 3.89 -1.09 10.03
C THR A 173 3.01 -2.34 9.92
N ARG A 174 1.71 -2.23 10.19
CA ARG A 174 0.74 -3.33 10.10
C ARG A 174 -0.03 -3.23 8.79
N ILE A 175 0.05 -4.28 7.97
CA ILE A 175 -0.79 -4.44 6.78
C ILE A 175 -2.16 -4.93 7.24
N GLN A 176 -3.18 -4.06 7.15
CA GLN A 176 -4.52 -4.40 7.58
C GLN A 176 -5.28 -5.17 6.52
N GLN A 177 -6.40 -5.80 6.91
CA GLN A 177 -7.23 -6.58 6.00
C GLN A 177 -7.69 -5.77 4.77
N PHE A 178 -7.96 -4.48 4.94
CA PHE A 178 -8.28 -3.58 3.83
C PHE A 178 -7.11 -3.49 2.82
N ASP A 179 -5.90 -3.22 3.29
CA ASP A 179 -4.70 -3.11 2.43
C ASP A 179 -4.47 -4.43 1.65
N VAL A 180 -4.66 -5.57 2.32
CA VAL A 180 -4.55 -6.90 1.69
C VAL A 180 -5.60 -7.09 0.59
N LYS A 181 -6.86 -6.79 0.89
CA LYS A 181 -7.96 -6.93 -0.07
C LYS A 181 -7.75 -6.01 -1.27
N LEU A 182 -7.33 -4.77 -1.03
CA LEU A 182 -7.05 -3.80 -2.09
C LEU A 182 -5.88 -4.26 -2.97
N ALA A 183 -4.77 -4.73 -2.39
CA ALA A 183 -3.65 -5.23 -3.17
C ALA A 183 -4.01 -6.47 -4.00
N LYS A 184 -4.77 -7.42 -3.44
CA LYS A 184 -5.26 -8.60 -4.18
C LYS A 184 -6.20 -8.20 -5.32
N TRP A 185 -7.13 -7.29 -5.05
CA TRP A 185 -8.04 -6.78 -6.07
C TRP A 185 -7.28 -6.02 -7.17
N SER A 186 -6.33 -5.15 -6.79
CA SER A 186 -5.51 -4.40 -7.74
C SER A 186 -4.71 -5.34 -8.63
N LEU A 187 -4.06 -6.37 -8.08
CA LEU A 187 -3.34 -7.38 -8.87
C LEU A 187 -4.22 -8.11 -9.88
N ALA A 188 -5.50 -8.34 -9.55
CA ALA A 188 -6.45 -9.01 -10.45
C ALA A 188 -7.03 -8.09 -11.53
N ASN A 189 -7.11 -6.77 -11.26
CA ASN A 189 -7.78 -5.79 -12.13
C ASN A 189 -6.78 -4.88 -12.88
N THR A 190 -5.49 -5.05 -12.63
CA THR A 190 -4.44 -4.25 -13.22
C THR A 190 -3.60 -5.14 -14.13
N ARG A 191 -3.34 -4.71 -15.37
CA ARG A 191 -2.51 -5.53 -16.27
C ARG A 191 -1.06 -5.59 -15.78
N SER A 192 -0.47 -6.78 -15.87
CA SER A 192 0.97 -6.95 -15.69
C SER A 192 1.73 -6.28 -16.83
N MET A 193 2.83 -5.60 -16.51
CA MET A 193 3.69 -5.01 -17.54
C MET A 193 4.44 -6.10 -18.32
N SER A 194 4.41 -6.04 -19.66
CA SER A 194 5.17 -6.99 -20.50
C SER A 194 6.67 -6.72 -20.38
N GLN A 195 7.51 -7.70 -20.70
CA GLN A 195 8.96 -7.51 -20.62
C GLN A 195 9.46 -6.46 -21.62
N VAL A 196 8.88 -6.46 -22.82
CA VAL A 196 9.22 -5.48 -23.87
C VAL A 196 8.86 -4.07 -23.43
N GLU A 197 7.65 -3.88 -22.89
CA GLU A 197 7.20 -2.58 -22.38
C GLU A 197 8.09 -2.10 -21.23
N PHE A 198 8.40 -2.98 -20.29
CA PHE A 198 9.25 -2.66 -19.14
C PHE A 198 10.66 -2.24 -19.55
N ASN A 199 11.26 -2.95 -20.50
CA ASN A 199 12.57 -2.59 -21.05
C ASN A 199 12.53 -1.25 -21.80
N GLY A 200 11.41 -0.94 -22.47
CA GLY A 200 11.18 0.36 -23.08
C GLY A 200 11.21 1.49 -22.05
N TYR A 201 10.49 1.35 -20.93
CA TYR A 201 10.54 2.32 -19.84
C TYR A 201 11.93 2.42 -19.20
N ARG A 202 12.62 1.30 -19.00
CA ARG A 202 13.99 1.30 -18.49
C ARG A 202 14.99 1.99 -19.38
N SER A 203 14.71 2.13 -20.68
CA SER A 203 15.58 2.85 -21.61
C SER A 203 15.27 4.35 -21.67
N ASN A 204 14.19 4.80 -21.04
CA ASN A 204 13.78 6.20 -21.09
C ASN A 204 14.63 7.05 -20.11
N PRO A 205 15.41 8.04 -20.61
CA PRO A 205 16.29 8.86 -19.77
C PRO A 205 15.55 9.76 -18.77
N GLY A 206 14.27 10.03 -19.01
CA GLY A 206 13.43 10.83 -18.12
C GLY A 206 12.87 10.04 -16.93
N LEU A 207 13.04 8.72 -16.88
CA LEU A 207 12.53 7.88 -15.80
C LEU A 207 13.61 7.53 -14.77
N TYR A 208 13.15 7.20 -13.57
CA TYR A 208 13.96 6.97 -12.38
C TYR A 208 15.04 5.93 -12.61
N TYR A 209 14.76 4.85 -13.34
CA TYR A 209 15.78 3.85 -13.61
C TYR A 209 17.02 4.43 -14.30
N GLN A 210 16.85 5.21 -15.36
CA GLN A 210 17.99 5.86 -16.03
C GLN A 210 18.58 6.97 -15.18
N GLN A 211 17.75 7.83 -14.57
CA GLN A 211 18.26 8.88 -13.69
C GLN A 211 19.15 8.30 -12.57
N MET A 212 18.74 7.20 -11.96
CA MET A 212 19.46 6.47 -10.92
C MET A 212 20.76 5.82 -11.40
N LEU A 213 20.81 5.32 -12.64
CA LEU A 213 22.05 4.80 -13.24
C LEU A 213 23.06 5.90 -13.51
N HIS A 214 22.61 7.10 -13.87
CA HIS A 214 23.45 8.24 -14.23
C HIS A 214 23.69 9.24 -13.09
N GLY A 215 23.33 8.88 -11.85
CA GLY A 215 23.55 9.74 -10.67
C GLY A 215 22.72 11.04 -10.66
N LYS A 216 21.59 11.05 -11.37
CA LYS A 216 20.64 12.16 -11.48
C LYS A 216 19.39 11.97 -10.61
N LEU A 217 19.20 10.77 -10.08
CA LEU A 217 18.12 10.45 -9.15
C LEU A 217 18.55 10.59 -7.72
#